data_AF-A0A7Z8P346-F1
#
_entry.id   AF-A0A7Z8P346-F1
#
_cell.length_a   1.000
_cell.length_b   1.000
_cell.length_c   1.000
_cell.angle_alpha   90.00
_cell.angle_beta   90.00
_cell.angle_gamma   90.00
#
_symmetry.space_group_name_H-M   'P 1'
#
loop_
_entity.id
_entity.type
_entity.pdbx_description
1 polymer ?
#
loop_
_entity_poly.entity_id
_entity_poly.type
_entity_poly.pdbx_seq_one_letter_code
_entity_poly.pdbx_strand_id
1 'polypeptide(L)'
;MAKNFIEAKFDKSLVVLDYLKQRYPVIDYDFTEDIEKLKSANSIKEIMGIEGGVAWKYWNEFNKAIPDEYDFCSRIDQYRRATGAGDKVNVMLNYGYALLEAECLRAINTAGLDAHVGFLHEMNPSKNSLAYDLQEPFRFIVDMAVISLIESKKMDNTDFIRTESYSLRLKPSGAKKVTEEFNDWMNKKVPYKKQSVMWSYALLLKTRELAQYLVGKRKTLDFSKPAYVVKRQDSDDIRQKILSISYSDWKKMGFSKGTLHYMKKNAEADKPFTMNAHVRERLEMWEESM
;
A
#
# COMPACT_ATOMS: atom_id res chain seq x y z
N MET A 1 -4.05 -3.39 -22.87
CA MET A 1 -2.76 -3.09 -22.20
C MET A 1 -2.92 -2.00 -21.16
N ALA A 2 -3.28 -0.76 -21.53
CA ALA A 2 -3.53 0.33 -20.55
C ALA A 2 -4.51 -0.07 -19.44
N LYS A 3 -5.67 -0.66 -19.79
CA LYS A 3 -6.65 -1.18 -18.83
C LYS A 3 -6.03 -2.15 -17.82
N ASN A 4 -5.18 -3.09 -18.26
CA ASN A 4 -4.58 -4.11 -17.40
C ASN A 4 -3.70 -3.49 -16.28
N PHE A 5 -3.09 -2.32 -16.50
CA PHE A 5 -2.36 -1.62 -15.45
C PHE A 5 -3.30 -1.02 -14.41
N ILE A 6 -4.39 -0.38 -14.85
CA ILE A 6 -5.39 0.23 -13.96
C ILE A 6 -6.25 -0.81 -13.24
N GLU A 7 -6.61 -1.91 -13.90
CA GLU A 7 -7.28 -3.05 -13.27
C GLU A 7 -6.44 -3.60 -12.10
N ALA A 8 -5.13 -3.74 -12.31
CA ALA A 8 -4.23 -4.18 -11.25
C ALA A 8 -4.06 -3.13 -10.14
N LYS A 9 -4.05 -1.83 -10.49
CA LYS A 9 -4.07 -0.76 -9.50
C LYS A 9 -5.32 -0.85 -8.62
N PHE A 10 -6.50 -0.99 -9.21
CA PHE A 10 -7.76 -1.07 -8.46
C PHE A 10 -7.77 -2.28 -7.54
N ASP A 11 -7.35 -3.45 -8.03
CA ASP A 11 -7.17 -4.65 -7.21
C ASP A 11 -6.26 -4.39 -6.00
N LYS A 12 -5.12 -3.72 -6.21
CA LYS A 12 -4.17 -3.44 -5.12
C LYS A 12 -4.62 -2.32 -4.19
N SER A 13 -5.36 -1.33 -4.67
CA SER A 13 -6.01 -0.31 -3.83
C SER A 13 -7.05 -0.94 -2.90
N LEU A 14 -7.84 -1.90 -3.39
CA LEU A 14 -8.75 -2.67 -2.54
C LEU A 14 -8.00 -3.43 -1.45
N VAL A 15 -6.87 -4.07 -1.78
CA VAL A 15 -6.03 -4.78 -0.79
C VAL A 15 -5.53 -3.85 0.31
N VAL A 16 -5.13 -2.62 -0.01
CA VAL A 16 -4.72 -1.63 1.00
C VAL A 16 -5.89 -1.23 1.87
N LEU A 17 -7.04 -0.90 1.28
CA LEU A 17 -8.22 -0.50 2.05
C LEU A 17 -8.80 -1.64 2.89
N ASP A 18 -8.80 -2.88 2.39
CA ASP A 18 -9.15 -4.09 3.15
C ASP A 18 -8.24 -4.26 4.37
N TYR A 19 -6.94 -3.98 4.21
CA TYR A 19 -5.98 -4.03 5.29
C TYR A 19 -6.23 -2.93 6.34
N LEU A 20 -6.50 -1.70 5.89
CA LEU A 20 -6.76 -0.59 6.79
C LEU A 20 -8.10 -0.76 7.53
N LYS A 21 -9.15 -1.20 6.83
CA LYS A 21 -10.49 -1.46 7.39
C LYS A 21 -10.47 -2.46 8.54
N GLN A 22 -9.53 -3.41 8.53
CA GLN A 22 -9.34 -4.34 9.65
C GLN A 22 -9.04 -3.63 10.97
N ARG A 23 -8.44 -2.43 10.97
CA ARG A 23 -8.18 -1.64 12.19
C ARG A 23 -9.02 -0.38 12.31
N TYR A 24 -9.45 0.20 11.19
CA TYR A 24 -10.20 1.43 11.14
C TYR A 24 -11.58 1.15 10.50
N PRO A 25 -12.59 0.70 11.28
CA PRO A 25 -13.90 0.30 10.75
C PRO A 25 -14.66 1.42 10.03
N VAL A 26 -14.29 2.68 10.26
CA VAL A 26 -14.83 3.87 9.57
C VAL A 26 -14.47 3.92 8.07
N ILE A 27 -13.50 3.10 7.63
CA ILE A 27 -13.12 2.96 6.24
C ILE A 27 -14.19 2.18 5.49
N ASP A 28 -14.72 2.81 4.45
CA ASP A 28 -15.78 2.25 3.62
C ASP A 28 -15.63 2.69 2.17
N TYR A 29 -15.59 1.74 1.25
CA TYR A 29 -15.28 1.96 -0.15
C TYR A 29 -16.07 1.02 -1.04
N ASP A 30 -16.42 1.52 -2.21
CA ASP A 30 -16.98 0.74 -3.30
C ASP A 30 -16.44 1.25 -4.64
N PHE A 31 -15.73 0.36 -5.33
CA PHE A 31 -15.19 0.57 -6.68
C PHE A 31 -15.92 -0.27 -7.74
N THR A 32 -17.02 -0.95 -7.39
CA THR A 32 -17.72 -1.90 -8.27
C THR A 32 -18.17 -1.21 -9.56
N GLU A 33 -18.81 -0.04 -9.45
CA GLU A 33 -19.25 0.73 -10.62
C GLU A 33 -18.06 1.22 -11.46
N ASP A 34 -16.95 1.64 -10.82
CA ASP A 34 -15.76 2.13 -11.51
C ASP A 34 -15.04 1.00 -12.28
N ILE A 35 -15.01 -0.21 -11.71
CA ILE A 35 -14.49 -1.41 -12.37
C ILE A 35 -15.32 -1.74 -13.62
N GLU A 36 -16.64 -1.65 -13.56
CA GLU A 36 -17.51 -1.86 -14.74
C GLU A 36 -17.34 -0.76 -15.80
N LYS A 37 -17.17 0.49 -15.37
CA LYS A 37 -16.82 1.61 -16.26
C LYS A 37 -15.46 1.38 -16.95
N LEU A 38 -14.46 0.88 -16.21
CA LEU A 38 -13.14 0.59 -16.78
C LEU A 38 -13.20 -0.49 -17.86
N LYS A 39 -14.02 -1.53 -17.66
CA LYS A 39 -14.25 -2.58 -18.66
C LYS A 39 -14.83 -2.01 -19.95
N SER A 40 -15.79 -1.09 -19.84
CA SER A 40 -16.47 -0.48 -21.00
C SER A 40 -15.75 0.73 -21.62
N ALA A 41 -14.73 1.29 -20.97
CA ALA A 41 -13.98 2.44 -21.47
C ALA A 41 -13.31 2.19 -22.83
N ASN A 42 -13.43 3.12 -23.78
CA ASN A 42 -12.91 2.95 -25.15
C ASN A 42 -11.75 3.88 -25.50
N SER A 43 -11.34 4.75 -24.58
CA SER A 43 -10.23 5.69 -24.79
C SER A 43 -9.32 5.79 -23.57
N ILE A 44 -8.05 6.17 -23.79
CA ILE A 44 -7.10 6.45 -22.70
C ILE A 44 -7.63 7.56 -21.78
N LYS A 45 -8.27 8.57 -22.35
CA LYS A 45 -8.86 9.69 -21.61
C LYS A 45 -9.97 9.21 -20.64
N GLU A 46 -10.83 8.29 -21.08
CA GLU A 46 -11.83 7.67 -20.21
C GLU A 46 -11.17 6.85 -19.09
N ILE A 47 -10.17 6.04 -19.43
CA ILE A 47 -9.43 5.23 -18.44
C ILE A 47 -8.82 6.13 -17.37
N MET A 48 -8.14 7.21 -17.76
CA MET A 48 -7.56 8.19 -16.83
C MET A 48 -8.61 8.93 -16.00
N GLY A 49 -9.78 9.24 -16.58
CA GLY A 49 -10.88 9.85 -15.85
C GLY A 49 -11.44 8.94 -14.74
N ILE A 50 -11.60 7.65 -15.05
CA ILE A 50 -12.05 6.64 -14.09
C ILE A 50 -10.98 6.42 -13.01
N GLU A 51 -9.70 6.32 -13.40
CA GLU A 51 -8.57 6.21 -12.49
C GLU A 51 -8.53 7.38 -11.50
N GLY A 52 -8.69 8.61 -11.97
CA GLY A 52 -8.73 9.79 -11.10
C GLY A 52 -9.91 9.79 -10.12
N GLY A 53 -11.08 9.28 -10.54
CA GLY A 53 -12.24 9.11 -9.67
C GLY A 53 -12.00 8.09 -8.56
N VAL A 54 -11.44 6.93 -8.90
CA VAL A 54 -11.06 5.91 -7.91
C VAL A 54 -9.94 6.41 -7.00
N ALA A 55 -8.95 7.12 -7.53
CA ALA A 55 -7.88 7.71 -6.72
C ALA A 55 -8.44 8.70 -5.69
N TRP A 56 -9.40 9.54 -6.06
CA TRP A 56 -10.06 10.45 -5.12
C TRP A 56 -10.76 9.70 -3.98
N LYS A 57 -11.57 8.68 -4.31
CA LYS A 57 -12.22 7.83 -3.30
C LYS A 57 -11.19 7.14 -2.40
N TYR A 58 -10.16 6.55 -3.00
CA TYR A 58 -9.07 5.86 -2.31
C TYR A 58 -8.38 6.77 -1.28
N TRP A 59 -7.98 7.98 -1.67
CA TRP A 59 -7.25 8.88 -0.76
C TRP A 59 -8.13 9.43 0.36
N ASN A 60 -9.44 9.61 0.14
CA ASN A 60 -10.38 9.96 1.21
C ASN A 60 -10.46 8.87 2.26
N GLU A 61 -10.52 7.61 1.84
CA GLU A 61 -10.58 6.46 2.74
C GLU A 61 -9.23 6.20 3.41
N PHE A 62 -8.13 6.33 2.68
CA PHE A 62 -6.78 6.27 3.22
C PHE A 62 -6.55 7.30 4.32
N ASN A 63 -7.07 8.53 4.14
CA ASN A 63 -6.93 9.61 5.12
C ASN A 63 -7.53 9.25 6.49
N LYS A 64 -8.61 8.46 6.53
CA LYS A 64 -9.23 8.03 7.80
C LYS A 64 -8.31 7.17 8.68
N ALA A 65 -7.25 6.59 8.11
CA ALA A 65 -6.22 5.85 8.86
C ALA A 65 -5.07 6.75 9.34
N ILE A 66 -5.01 8.00 8.90
CA ILE A 66 -3.91 8.91 9.20
C ILE A 66 -4.26 9.76 10.43
N PRO A 67 -3.41 9.78 11.49
CA PRO A 67 -3.63 10.65 12.64
C PRO A 67 -3.55 12.14 12.26
N ASP A 68 -4.40 12.97 12.89
CA ASP A 68 -4.50 14.41 12.64
C ASP A 68 -3.15 15.15 12.72
N GLU A 69 -2.20 14.70 13.56
CA GLU A 69 -0.86 15.29 13.73
C GLU A 69 0.03 15.27 12.46
N TYR A 70 -0.40 14.54 11.42
CA TYR A 70 0.26 14.48 10.12
C TYR A 70 -0.32 15.46 9.09
N ASP A 71 -1.45 16.11 9.38
CA ASP A 71 -2.14 17.10 8.53
C ASP A 71 -2.40 16.61 7.08
N PHE A 72 -2.65 15.30 6.89
CA PHE A 72 -2.96 14.77 5.57
C PHE A 72 -4.42 15.05 5.23
N CYS A 73 -4.67 15.66 4.07
CA CYS A 73 -6.04 15.92 3.59
C CYS A 73 -6.32 15.18 2.29
N SER A 74 -5.37 15.22 1.34
CA SER A 74 -5.47 14.52 0.07
C SER A 74 -4.11 14.40 -0.60
N ARG A 75 -4.03 13.57 -1.65
CA ARG A 75 -2.81 13.42 -2.46
C ARG A 75 -2.51 14.61 -3.36
N ILE A 76 -3.52 15.43 -3.69
CA ILE A 76 -3.41 16.52 -4.65
C ILE A 76 -3.41 17.88 -3.94
N ASP A 77 -2.55 18.78 -4.40
CA ASP A 77 -2.58 20.17 -3.96
C ASP A 77 -3.79 20.93 -4.54
N GLN A 78 -3.96 22.20 -4.14
CA GLN A 78 -5.00 23.09 -4.65
C GLN A 78 -4.99 23.30 -6.17
N TYR A 79 -3.88 22.96 -6.85
CA TYR A 79 -3.71 23.01 -8.30
C TYR A 79 -3.84 21.62 -8.96
N ARG A 80 -4.36 20.63 -8.21
CA ARG A 80 -4.51 19.24 -8.63
C ARG A 80 -3.20 18.53 -8.97
N ARG A 81 -2.08 18.96 -8.35
CA ARG A 81 -0.76 18.34 -8.54
C ARG A 81 -0.35 17.56 -7.30
N ALA A 82 0.18 16.36 -7.53
CA ALA A 82 0.67 15.51 -6.45
C ALA A 82 2.09 15.89 -5.94
N THR A 83 2.76 16.83 -6.61
CA THR A 83 4.17 17.18 -6.36
C THR A 83 4.37 18.26 -5.29
N GLY A 84 3.37 19.10 -5.04
CA GLY A 84 3.40 20.12 -3.99
C GLY A 84 3.11 19.54 -2.62
N ALA A 85 4.11 18.91 -1.98
CA ALA A 85 3.91 18.32 -0.66
C ALA A 85 3.84 19.40 0.44
N GLY A 86 2.64 19.64 0.95
CA GLY A 86 2.38 20.52 2.10
C GLY A 86 2.49 19.82 3.45
N ASP A 87 2.31 18.50 3.48
CA ASP A 87 2.21 17.67 4.69
C ASP A 87 3.23 16.51 4.69
N LYS A 88 3.44 15.93 5.87
CA LYS A 88 4.44 14.87 6.11
C LYS A 88 4.17 13.61 5.28
N VAL A 89 2.90 13.24 5.10
CA VAL A 89 2.50 12.00 4.40
C VAL A 89 2.81 12.11 2.92
N ASN A 90 2.42 13.21 2.27
CA ASN A 90 2.72 13.45 0.87
C ASN A 90 4.23 13.52 0.59
N VAL A 91 5.05 14.04 1.52
CA VAL A 91 6.51 13.99 1.36
C VAL A 91 7.02 12.55 1.37
N MET A 92 6.56 11.72 2.31
CA MET A 92 6.96 10.31 2.38
C MET A 92 6.51 9.53 1.15
N LEU A 93 5.26 9.72 0.71
CA LEU A 93 4.70 9.09 -0.50
C LEU A 93 5.49 9.50 -1.75
N ASN A 94 5.76 10.80 -1.94
CA ASN A 94 6.55 11.29 -3.07
C ASN A 94 7.94 10.64 -3.12
N TYR A 95 8.61 10.56 -1.97
CA TYR A 95 9.93 9.94 -1.89
C TYR A 95 9.87 8.44 -2.18
N GLY A 96 8.91 7.72 -1.60
CA GLY A 96 8.72 6.29 -1.84
C GLY A 96 8.35 5.98 -3.29
N TYR A 97 7.50 6.79 -3.94
CA TYR A 97 7.18 6.60 -5.36
C TYR A 97 8.37 6.89 -6.27
N ALA A 98 9.28 7.80 -5.90
CA ALA A 98 10.54 7.99 -6.62
C ALA A 98 11.47 6.76 -6.50
N LEU A 99 11.52 6.12 -5.33
CA LEU A 99 12.23 4.84 -5.16
C LEU A 99 11.60 3.72 -6.01
N LEU A 100 10.27 3.64 -6.03
CA LEU A 100 9.55 2.69 -6.88
C LEU A 100 9.79 2.97 -8.38
N GLU A 101 9.86 4.24 -8.79
CA GLU A 101 10.22 4.61 -10.16
C GLU A 101 11.58 4.05 -10.56
N ALA A 102 12.58 4.20 -9.70
CA ALA A 102 13.92 3.67 -9.94
C ALA A 102 13.91 2.15 -10.12
N GLU A 103 13.13 1.43 -9.31
CA GLU A 103 12.96 -0.03 -9.45
C GLU A 103 12.23 -0.43 -10.73
N CYS A 104 11.19 0.32 -11.13
CA CYS A 104 10.51 0.14 -12.41
C CYS A 104 11.47 0.34 -13.59
N LEU A 105 12.26 1.41 -13.58
CA LEU A 105 13.27 1.70 -14.60
C LEU A 105 14.33 0.59 -14.69
N ARG A 106 14.84 0.13 -13.54
CA ARG A 106 15.78 -0.99 -13.46
C ARG A 106 15.19 -2.24 -14.12
N ALA A 107 13.94 -2.59 -13.83
CA ALA A 107 13.28 -3.76 -14.38
C ALA A 107 12.97 -3.63 -15.89
N ILE A 108 12.53 -2.44 -16.33
CA ILE A 108 12.29 -2.12 -17.75
C ILE A 108 13.58 -2.32 -18.55
N ASN A 109 14.69 -1.74 -18.08
CA ASN A 109 16.00 -1.89 -18.69
C ASN A 109 16.45 -3.37 -18.70
N THR A 110 16.26 -4.08 -17.59
CA THR A 110 16.61 -5.52 -17.49
C THR A 110 15.79 -6.39 -18.46
N ALA A 111 14.56 -5.99 -18.79
CA ALA A 111 13.71 -6.69 -19.75
C ALA A 111 13.97 -6.28 -21.21
N GLY A 112 14.80 -5.27 -21.46
CA GLY A 112 15.09 -4.74 -22.80
C GLY A 112 13.94 -3.91 -23.39
N LEU A 113 13.12 -3.28 -22.55
CA LEU A 113 12.04 -2.39 -22.98
C LEU A 113 12.49 -0.92 -22.95
N ASP A 114 11.86 -0.07 -23.76
CA ASP A 114 12.08 1.38 -23.73
C ASP A 114 11.20 2.05 -22.66
N ALA A 115 11.82 2.78 -21.73
CA ALA A 115 11.13 3.45 -20.63
C ALA A 115 10.22 4.60 -21.09
N HIS A 116 10.45 5.20 -22.27
CA HIS A 116 9.70 6.37 -22.74
C HIS A 116 8.38 6.00 -23.44
N VAL A 117 8.23 4.72 -23.84
CA VAL A 117 7.09 4.21 -24.61
C VAL A 117 6.03 3.60 -23.68
N GLY A 118 5.14 4.45 -23.18
CA GLY A 118 3.99 4.05 -22.35
C GLY A 118 2.77 3.66 -23.19
N PHE A 119 1.86 2.91 -22.56
CA PHE A 119 0.55 2.50 -23.07
C PHE A 119 -0.61 3.28 -22.46
N LEU A 120 -0.47 3.74 -21.21
CA LEU A 120 -1.46 4.53 -20.50
C LEU A 120 -1.04 6.00 -20.43
N HIS A 121 0.16 6.28 -19.90
CA HIS A 121 0.66 7.66 -19.81
C HIS A 121 1.14 8.16 -21.18
N GLU A 122 0.90 9.45 -21.44
CA GLU A 122 1.31 10.11 -22.67
C GLU A 122 2.81 9.95 -22.92
N MET A 123 3.16 9.43 -24.11
CA MET A 123 4.54 9.29 -24.56
C MET A 123 5.16 10.66 -24.77
N ASN A 124 6.17 10.99 -23.97
CA ASN A 124 6.97 12.19 -24.13
C ASN A 124 8.45 11.81 -24.01
N PRO A 125 9.33 12.24 -24.93
CA PRO A 125 10.77 11.92 -24.88
C PRO A 125 11.45 12.28 -23.56
N SER A 126 10.91 13.26 -22.82
CA SER A 126 11.44 13.70 -21.53
C SER A 126 10.80 12.99 -20.33
N LYS A 127 9.96 11.97 -20.55
CA LYS A 127 9.24 11.25 -19.49
C LYS A 127 9.43 9.74 -19.59
N ASN A 128 9.56 9.10 -18.44
CA ASN A 128 9.61 7.65 -18.29
C ASN A 128 8.19 7.04 -18.33
N SER A 129 7.46 7.24 -19.42
CA SER A 129 6.02 6.89 -19.53
C SER A 129 5.72 5.43 -19.17
N LEU A 130 6.56 4.48 -19.60
CA LEU A 130 6.39 3.07 -19.26
C LEU A 130 6.70 2.79 -17.79
N ALA A 131 7.61 3.54 -17.17
CA ALA A 131 7.86 3.43 -15.74
C ALA A 131 6.63 3.88 -14.95
N TYR A 132 5.97 4.97 -15.35
CA TYR A 132 4.72 5.41 -14.72
C TYR A 132 3.59 4.39 -14.89
N ASP A 133 3.45 3.78 -16.06
CA ASP A 133 2.50 2.68 -16.26
C ASP A 133 2.80 1.49 -15.34
N LEU A 134 4.08 1.07 -15.28
CA LEU A 134 4.52 -0.07 -14.49
C LEU A 134 4.47 0.22 -12.98
N GLN A 135 4.46 1.48 -12.54
CA GLN A 135 4.24 1.82 -11.14
C GLN A 135 2.83 1.48 -10.69
N GLU A 136 1.81 1.62 -11.53
CA GLU A 136 0.41 1.52 -11.11
C GLU A 136 0.07 0.22 -10.34
N PRO A 137 0.50 -0.98 -10.80
CA PRO A 137 0.27 -2.23 -10.06
C PRO A 137 1.09 -2.39 -8.78
N PHE A 138 2.09 -1.54 -8.52
CA PHE A 138 3.04 -1.67 -7.41
C PHE A 138 3.00 -0.48 -6.44
N ARG A 139 2.25 0.59 -6.73
CA ARG A 139 2.14 1.77 -5.85
C ARG A 139 1.72 1.42 -4.42
N PHE A 140 0.88 0.39 -4.25
CA PHE A 140 0.45 -0.10 -2.95
C PHE A 140 1.61 -0.46 -2.01
N ILE A 141 2.78 -0.84 -2.53
CA ILE A 141 3.98 -1.13 -1.72
C ILE A 141 4.43 0.11 -0.96
N VAL A 142 4.43 1.27 -1.63
CA VAL A 142 4.79 2.54 -1.03
C VAL A 142 3.73 2.98 -0.03
N ASP A 143 2.46 2.85 -0.39
CA ASP A 143 1.34 3.22 0.47
C ASP A 143 1.39 2.44 1.79
N MET A 144 1.63 1.13 1.70
CA MET A 144 1.77 0.26 2.87
C MET A 144 3.03 0.55 3.69
N ALA A 145 4.15 0.92 3.05
CA ALA A 145 5.35 1.35 3.75
C ALA A 145 5.12 2.65 4.54
N VAL A 146 4.44 3.63 3.94
CA VAL A 146 4.10 4.90 4.62
C VAL A 146 3.16 4.66 5.79
N ILE A 147 2.12 3.83 5.61
CA ILE A 147 1.24 3.42 6.72
C ILE A 147 2.06 2.74 7.83
N SER A 148 2.98 1.85 7.48
CA SER A 148 3.82 1.13 8.46
C SER A 148 4.67 2.10 9.29
N LEU A 149 5.25 3.14 8.67
CA LEU A 149 6.02 4.19 9.36
C LEU A 149 5.16 5.02 10.31
N ILE A 150 3.95 5.39 9.88
CA ILE A 150 3.01 6.19 10.66
C ILE A 150 2.50 5.40 11.87
N GLU A 151 1.99 4.19 11.65
CA GLU A 151 1.43 3.35 12.71
C GLU A 151 2.50 2.90 13.73
N SER A 152 3.74 2.68 13.29
CA SER A 152 4.86 2.36 14.17
C SER A 152 5.47 3.57 14.88
N LYS A 153 5.02 4.79 14.56
CA LYS A 153 5.54 6.06 15.09
C LYS A 153 7.06 6.16 14.95
N LYS A 154 7.62 5.64 13.85
CA LYS A 154 9.05 5.70 13.55
C LYS A 154 9.48 7.09 13.08
N MET A 155 8.56 7.93 12.62
CA MET A 155 8.84 9.25 12.06
C MET A 155 8.72 10.34 13.11
N ASP A 156 9.69 11.25 13.13
CA ASP A 156 9.76 12.38 14.07
C ASP A 156 9.67 13.71 13.32
N ASN A 157 9.26 14.79 14.01
CA ASN A 157 9.29 16.14 13.42
C ASN A 157 10.70 16.56 12.96
N THR A 158 11.75 16.02 13.58
CA THR A 158 13.15 16.29 13.24
C THR A 158 13.58 15.68 11.92
N ASP A 159 12.82 14.72 11.37
CA ASP A 159 13.08 14.07 10.07
C ASP A 159 12.66 14.91 8.87
N PHE A 160 11.99 16.03 9.12
CA PHE A 160 11.50 16.93 8.09
C PHE A 160 12.17 18.29 8.17
N ILE A 161 12.21 18.98 7.04
CA ILE A 161 12.61 20.39 6.93
C ILE A 161 11.56 21.14 6.13
N ARG A 162 11.14 22.29 6.65
CA ARG A 162 10.32 23.24 5.90
C ARG A 162 11.26 24.17 5.14
N THR A 163 11.03 24.28 3.85
CA THR A 163 11.76 25.19 2.95
C THR A 163 11.21 26.61 3.06
N GLU A 164 11.93 27.58 2.51
CA GLU A 164 11.49 28.99 2.42
C GLU A 164 10.17 29.14 1.67
N SER A 165 9.85 28.23 0.74
CA SER A 165 8.58 28.22 0.01
C SER A 165 7.43 27.58 0.80
N TYR A 166 7.61 27.36 2.11
CA TYR A 166 6.71 26.62 3.00
C TYR A 166 6.45 25.14 2.62
N SER A 167 7.11 24.62 1.58
CA SER A 167 7.04 23.20 1.23
C SER A 167 7.86 22.35 2.19
N LEU A 168 7.40 21.13 2.45
CA LEU A 168 8.06 20.20 3.35
C LEU A 168 8.96 19.23 2.55
N ARG A 169 10.12 18.88 3.12
CA ARG A 169 11.07 17.90 2.54
C ARG A 169 11.60 16.96 3.62
N LEU A 170 12.02 15.77 3.22
CA LEU A 170 12.74 14.84 4.12
C LEU A 170 14.17 15.31 4.31
N LYS A 171 14.63 15.26 5.55
CA LYS A 171 16.06 15.27 5.88
C LYS A 171 16.66 13.88 5.68
N PRO A 172 18.00 13.74 5.69
CA PRO A 172 18.65 12.44 5.51
C PRO A 172 18.16 11.35 6.47
N SER A 173 17.83 11.69 7.73
CA SER A 173 17.28 10.73 8.69
C SER A 173 15.91 10.18 8.27
N GLY A 174 14.99 11.06 7.85
CA GLY A 174 13.68 10.66 7.34
C GLY A 174 13.78 9.88 6.03
N ALA A 175 14.62 10.34 5.10
CA ALA A 175 14.85 9.64 3.83
C ALA A 175 15.38 8.21 4.05
N LYS A 176 16.28 8.03 5.04
CA LYS A 176 16.76 6.71 5.45
C LYS A 176 15.62 5.83 5.97
N LYS A 177 14.80 6.32 6.90
CA LYS A 177 13.65 5.59 7.46
C LYS A 177 12.66 5.15 6.37
N VAL A 178 12.33 6.05 5.44
CA VAL A 178 11.44 5.73 4.29
C VAL A 178 12.07 4.69 3.37
N THR A 179 13.37 4.79 3.08
CA THR A 179 14.08 3.84 2.24
C THR A 179 14.14 2.45 2.86
N GLU A 180 14.43 2.35 4.16
CA GLU A 180 14.47 1.09 4.90
C GLU A 180 13.10 0.40 4.88
N GLU A 181 12.03 1.11 5.21
CA GLU A 181 10.68 0.53 5.20
C GLU A 181 10.21 0.15 3.77
N PHE A 182 10.53 0.97 2.76
CA PHE A 182 10.27 0.62 1.36
C PHE A 182 10.99 -0.67 0.95
N ASN A 183 12.27 -0.82 1.32
CA ASN A 183 13.04 -2.03 1.03
C ASN A 183 12.48 -3.25 1.77
N ASP A 184 12.07 -3.10 3.02
CA ASP A 184 11.41 -4.17 3.78
C ASP A 184 10.16 -4.65 3.06
N TRP A 185 9.33 -3.73 2.55
CA TRP A 185 8.16 -4.05 1.75
C TRP A 185 8.50 -4.72 0.40
N MET A 186 9.50 -4.23 -0.31
CA MET A 186 9.98 -4.83 -1.56
C MET A 186 10.56 -6.25 -1.35
N ASN A 187 11.08 -6.53 -0.16
CA ASN A 187 11.63 -7.84 0.23
C ASN A 187 10.58 -8.79 0.81
N LYS A 188 9.35 -8.33 1.09
CA LYS A 188 8.26 -9.22 1.48
C LYS A 188 7.99 -10.23 0.37
N LYS A 189 7.78 -11.48 0.79
CA LYS A 189 7.51 -12.58 -0.13
C LYS A 189 6.02 -12.69 -0.44
N VAL A 190 5.72 -12.95 -1.69
CA VAL A 190 4.38 -13.22 -2.20
C VAL A 190 4.37 -14.54 -2.98
N PRO A 191 3.36 -15.40 -2.82
CA PRO A 191 3.20 -16.59 -3.63
C PRO A 191 2.96 -16.22 -5.11
N TYR A 192 3.76 -16.77 -6.01
CA TYR A 192 3.59 -16.60 -7.46
C TYR A 192 4.04 -17.86 -8.22
N LYS A 193 3.16 -18.42 -9.06
CA LYS A 193 3.43 -19.59 -9.93
C LYS A 193 4.14 -20.75 -9.21
N LYS A 194 3.58 -21.21 -8.08
CA LYS A 194 4.09 -22.29 -7.21
C LYS A 194 5.39 -21.97 -6.45
N GLN A 195 5.90 -20.75 -6.54
CA GLN A 195 7.07 -20.29 -5.81
C GLN A 195 6.69 -19.16 -4.84
N SER A 196 7.55 -18.90 -3.88
CA SER A 196 7.47 -17.71 -3.02
C SER A 196 8.56 -16.75 -3.45
N VAL A 197 8.18 -15.57 -3.94
CA VAL A 197 9.11 -14.59 -4.53
C VAL A 197 9.00 -13.25 -3.82
N MET A 198 10.10 -12.49 -3.75
CA MET A 198 10.06 -11.11 -3.26
C MET A 198 9.29 -10.20 -4.22
N TRP A 199 8.68 -9.12 -3.72
CA TRP A 199 8.02 -8.11 -4.57
C TRP A 199 8.97 -7.48 -5.59
N SER A 200 10.23 -7.24 -5.22
CA SER A 200 11.27 -6.78 -6.14
C SER A 200 11.48 -7.72 -7.34
N TYR A 201 11.40 -9.03 -7.11
CA TYR A 201 11.48 -10.03 -8.18
C TYR A 201 10.15 -10.18 -8.93
N ALA A 202 9.00 -10.07 -8.24
CA ALA A 202 7.69 -10.07 -8.87
C ALA A 202 7.55 -8.93 -9.88
N LEU A 203 8.05 -7.73 -9.56
CA LEU A 203 8.12 -6.59 -10.46
C LEU A 203 8.90 -6.94 -11.73
N LEU A 204 10.12 -7.46 -11.60
CA LEU A 204 10.92 -7.90 -12.75
C LEU A 204 10.22 -8.99 -13.58
N LEU A 205 9.57 -9.97 -12.93
CA LEU A 205 8.82 -11.02 -13.62
C LEU A 205 7.67 -10.42 -14.44
N LYS A 206 6.92 -9.48 -13.87
CA LYS A 206 5.81 -8.81 -14.56
C LYS A 206 6.28 -8.00 -15.75
N THR A 207 7.41 -7.29 -15.63
CA THR A 207 8.02 -6.59 -16.75
C THR A 207 8.48 -7.54 -17.87
N ARG A 208 9.05 -8.71 -17.51
CA ARG A 208 9.40 -9.75 -18.49
C ARG A 208 8.17 -10.36 -19.16
N GLU A 209 7.08 -10.54 -18.43
CA GLU A 209 5.81 -11.02 -19.00
C GLU A 209 5.24 -10.03 -20.01
N LEU A 210 5.34 -8.72 -19.74
CA LEU A 210 5.00 -7.67 -20.69
C LEU A 210 5.88 -7.77 -21.95
N ALA A 211 7.19 -7.88 -21.81
CA ALA A 211 8.10 -8.02 -22.95
C ALA A 211 7.77 -9.26 -23.79
N GLN A 212 7.52 -10.41 -23.15
CA GLN A 212 7.11 -11.65 -23.83
C GLN A 212 5.77 -11.52 -24.55
N TYR A 213 4.83 -10.77 -23.98
CA TYR A 213 3.54 -10.51 -24.58
C TYR A 213 3.69 -9.65 -25.84
N LEU A 214 4.52 -8.60 -25.79
CA LEU A 214 4.77 -7.71 -26.93
C LEU A 214 5.40 -8.43 -28.13
N VAL A 215 6.27 -9.43 -27.89
CA VAL A 215 6.88 -10.25 -28.96
C VAL A 215 6.06 -11.49 -29.32
N GLY A 216 4.82 -11.62 -28.82
CA GLY A 216 3.92 -12.75 -29.13
C GLY A 216 4.30 -14.10 -28.51
N LYS A 217 5.35 -14.17 -27.68
CA LYS A 217 5.74 -15.39 -26.94
C LYS A 217 4.76 -15.75 -25.83
N ARG A 218 3.93 -14.80 -25.41
CA ARG A 218 2.90 -14.96 -24.38
C ARG A 218 1.57 -14.40 -24.88
N LYS A 219 0.48 -15.15 -24.68
CA LYS A 219 -0.87 -14.79 -25.18
C LYS A 219 -1.65 -13.86 -24.25
N THR A 220 -1.34 -13.84 -22.96
CA THR A 220 -2.12 -13.10 -21.95
C THR A 220 -1.23 -12.29 -21.02
N LEU A 221 -1.72 -11.12 -20.61
CA LEU A 221 -1.05 -10.19 -19.71
C LEU A 221 -1.97 -9.85 -18.53
N ASP A 222 -1.49 -10.11 -17.32
CA ASP A 222 -2.23 -9.93 -16.07
C ASP A 222 -1.27 -9.39 -15.00
N PHE A 223 -1.49 -8.14 -14.60
CA PHE A 223 -0.72 -7.47 -13.54
C PHE A 223 -1.40 -7.58 -12.17
N SER A 224 -2.66 -8.01 -12.09
CA SER A 224 -3.36 -8.23 -10.83
C SER A 224 -2.75 -9.40 -10.05
N LYS A 225 -2.14 -10.36 -10.76
CA LYS A 225 -1.30 -11.39 -10.13
C LYS A 225 0.16 -10.94 -9.98
N PRO A 226 0.84 -11.26 -8.87
CA PRO A 226 0.35 -12.05 -7.74
C PRO A 226 -0.71 -11.31 -6.92
N ALA A 227 -1.76 -12.03 -6.56
CA ALA A 227 -2.76 -11.53 -5.61
C ALA A 227 -2.07 -11.36 -4.25
N TYR A 228 -2.45 -10.32 -3.53
CA TYR A 228 -1.89 -10.01 -2.23
C TYR A 228 -3.02 -9.94 -1.21
N VAL A 229 -2.89 -10.71 -0.14
CA VAL A 229 -3.85 -10.68 0.97
C VAL A 229 -3.05 -10.38 2.21
N VAL A 230 -3.37 -9.26 2.86
CA VAL A 230 -2.72 -8.88 4.12
C VAL A 230 -3.68 -9.15 5.25
N LYS A 231 -3.31 -10.11 6.11
CA LYS A 231 -3.99 -10.33 7.37
C LYS A 231 -3.31 -9.51 8.45
N ARG A 232 -4.07 -8.64 9.09
CA ARG A 232 -3.63 -7.84 10.22
C ARG A 232 -3.68 -8.68 11.50
N GLN A 233 -2.69 -8.49 12.38
CA GLN A 233 -2.63 -9.23 13.65
C GLN A 233 -3.36 -8.53 14.79
N ASP A 234 -3.64 -7.25 14.64
CA ASP A 234 -4.20 -6.34 15.62
C ASP A 234 -5.47 -5.65 15.08
N SER A 235 -6.35 -6.40 14.42
CA SER A 235 -7.63 -5.88 13.95
C SER A 235 -8.48 -5.33 15.09
N ASP A 236 -9.46 -4.48 14.78
CA ASP A 236 -10.40 -3.95 15.76
C ASP A 236 -11.17 -5.07 16.48
N ASP A 237 -11.66 -6.09 15.75
CA ASP A 237 -12.29 -7.28 16.36
C ASP A 237 -11.36 -7.99 17.37
N ILE A 238 -10.09 -8.20 17.00
CA ILE A 238 -9.10 -8.81 17.89
C ILE A 238 -8.85 -7.92 19.12
N ARG A 239 -8.80 -6.60 18.94
CA ARG A 239 -8.65 -5.64 20.05
C ARG A 239 -9.84 -5.69 20.99
N GLN A 240 -11.06 -5.63 20.48
CA GLN A 240 -12.27 -5.72 21.31
C GLN A 240 -12.33 -7.03 22.08
N LYS A 241 -12.02 -8.16 21.43
CA LYS A 241 -11.91 -9.47 22.11
C LYS A 241 -10.86 -9.47 23.22
N ILE A 242 -9.66 -8.96 22.94
CA ILE A 242 -8.60 -8.86 23.96
C ILE A 242 -9.05 -8.02 25.15
N LEU A 243 -9.76 -6.92 24.92
CA LEU A 243 -10.25 -6.04 25.97
C LEU A 243 -11.37 -6.69 26.80
N SER A 244 -12.27 -7.46 26.18
CA SER A 244 -13.37 -8.14 26.87
C SER A 244 -12.93 -9.35 27.67
N ILE A 245 -11.86 -10.06 27.26
CA ILE A 245 -11.40 -11.27 27.96
C ILE A 245 -11.02 -11.02 29.42
N SER A 246 -11.55 -11.84 30.31
CA SER A 246 -11.18 -11.87 31.74
C SER A 246 -9.82 -12.54 31.95
N TYR A 247 -9.12 -12.19 33.03
CA TYR A 247 -7.87 -12.88 33.40
C TYR A 247 -8.08 -14.37 33.67
N SER A 248 -9.26 -14.77 34.15
CA SER A 248 -9.61 -16.17 34.37
C SER A 248 -9.70 -16.95 33.06
N ASP A 249 -10.40 -16.42 32.06
CA ASP A 249 -10.58 -17.11 30.78
C ASP A 249 -9.26 -17.15 29.99
N TRP A 250 -8.49 -16.07 30.05
CA TRP A 250 -7.13 -16.06 29.49
C TRP A 250 -6.22 -17.12 30.12
N LYS A 251 -6.31 -17.30 31.44
CA LYS A 251 -5.56 -18.35 32.14
C LYS A 251 -6.04 -19.75 31.74
N LYS A 252 -7.35 -19.96 31.51
CA LYS A 252 -7.90 -21.23 31.00
C LYS A 252 -7.36 -21.57 29.61
N MET A 253 -7.06 -20.58 28.78
CA MET A 253 -6.41 -20.80 27.47
C MET A 253 -4.94 -21.24 27.57
N GLY A 254 -4.33 -21.14 28.76
CA GLY A 254 -2.95 -21.55 29.02
C GLY A 254 -1.92 -20.42 28.95
N PHE A 255 -2.35 -19.16 28.99
CA PHE A 255 -1.45 -18.01 28.84
C PHE A 255 -1.22 -17.23 30.15
N SER A 256 -0.09 -16.53 30.21
CA SER A 256 0.28 -15.76 31.41
C SER A 256 -0.54 -14.47 31.56
N LYS A 257 -0.73 -14.05 32.81
CA LYS A 257 -1.35 -12.75 33.15
C LYS A 257 -0.61 -11.57 32.50
N GLY A 258 0.72 -11.63 32.46
CA GLY A 258 1.57 -10.59 31.87
C GLY A 258 1.31 -10.41 30.37
N THR A 259 1.08 -11.51 29.64
CA THR A 259 0.76 -11.47 28.21
C THR A 259 -0.55 -10.73 27.96
N LEU A 260 -1.62 -11.02 28.71
CA LEU A 260 -2.89 -10.29 28.58
C LEU A 260 -2.74 -8.83 28.96
N HIS A 261 -2.01 -8.52 30.04
CA HIS A 261 -1.79 -7.14 30.45
C HIS A 261 -1.08 -6.33 29.36
N TYR A 262 -0.03 -6.90 28.73
CA TYR A 262 0.65 -6.28 27.59
C TYR A 262 -0.31 -6.04 26.41
N MET A 263 -1.14 -7.02 26.07
CA MET A 263 -2.09 -6.92 24.97
C MET A 263 -3.18 -5.89 25.22
N LYS A 264 -3.82 -5.91 26.41
CA LYS A 264 -4.80 -4.89 26.81
C LYS A 264 -4.22 -3.48 26.78
N LYS A 265 -3.01 -3.29 27.35
CA LYS A 265 -2.34 -1.99 27.35
C LYS A 265 -2.11 -1.44 25.94
N ASN A 266 -1.72 -2.29 24.98
CA ASN A 266 -1.51 -1.84 23.60
C ASN A 266 -2.83 -1.63 22.85
N ALA A 267 -3.84 -2.48 23.08
CA ALA A 267 -5.18 -2.30 22.53
C ALA A 267 -5.83 -1.00 23.01
N GLU A 268 -5.73 -0.68 24.31
CA GLU A 268 -6.23 0.57 24.92
C GLU A 268 -5.49 1.81 24.39
N ALA A 269 -4.16 1.72 24.22
CA ALA A 269 -3.33 2.84 23.76
C ALA A 269 -3.40 3.06 22.24
N ASP A 270 -4.27 2.34 21.54
CA ASP A 270 -4.30 2.20 20.09
C ASP A 270 -2.91 2.04 19.44
N LYS A 271 -2.09 1.14 20.00
CA LYS A 271 -0.75 0.82 19.47
C LYS A 271 -0.77 -0.51 18.75
N PRO A 272 -0.03 -0.67 17.63
CA PRO A 272 0.13 -1.99 17.03
C PRO A 272 0.73 -2.98 18.02
N PHE A 273 0.26 -4.22 18.00
CA PHE A 273 0.87 -5.32 18.75
C PHE A 273 0.88 -6.59 17.89
N THR A 274 1.80 -7.49 18.22
CA THR A 274 1.88 -8.80 17.60
C THR A 274 1.54 -9.87 18.62
N MET A 275 1.06 -11.00 18.11
CA MET A 275 0.75 -12.17 18.92
C MET A 275 1.46 -13.35 18.29
N ASN A 276 1.97 -14.28 19.11
CA ASN A 276 2.46 -15.53 18.55
C ASN A 276 1.29 -16.34 17.96
N ALA A 277 1.62 -17.33 17.13
CA ALA A 277 0.62 -18.16 16.45
C ALA A 277 -0.36 -18.84 17.43
N HIS A 278 0.16 -19.39 18.54
CA HIS A 278 -0.66 -20.08 19.54
C HIS A 278 -1.69 -19.17 20.22
N VAL A 279 -1.31 -17.94 20.59
CA VAL A 279 -2.22 -16.97 21.19
C VAL A 279 -3.32 -16.61 20.19
N ARG A 280 -2.94 -16.41 18.92
CA ARG A 280 -3.93 -16.12 17.87
C ARG A 280 -4.93 -17.24 17.68
N GLU A 281 -4.46 -18.48 17.51
CA GLU A 281 -5.33 -19.64 17.28
C GLU A 281 -6.33 -19.81 18.44
N ARG A 282 -5.87 -19.70 19.69
CA ARG A 282 -6.73 -19.82 20.87
C ARG A 282 -7.71 -18.66 21.01
N LEU A 283 -7.30 -17.45 20.64
CA LEU A 283 -8.14 -16.26 20.65
C LEU A 283 -9.22 -16.32 19.56
N GLU A 284 -8.88 -16.83 18.38
CA GLU A 284 -9.84 -17.04 17.28
C GLU A 284 -10.88 -18.11 17.63
N MET A 285 -10.50 -19.14 18.39
CA MET A 285 -11.39 -20.18 18.91
C MET A 285 -12.17 -19.76 20.16
N TRP A 286 -11.88 -18.59 20.74
CA TRP A 286 -12.58 -18.13 21.93
C TRP A 286 -13.91 -17.51 21.53
N GLU A 287 -14.98 -18.26 21.80
CA GLU A 287 -16.33 -17.73 21.82
C GLU A 287 -16.60 -17.18 23.22
N GLU A 288 -17.19 -15.98 23.30
CA GLU A 288 -17.72 -15.47 24.58
C GLU A 288 -18.66 -16.53 25.14
N SER A 289 -18.26 -17.18 26.23
CA SER A 289 -19.19 -17.94 27.03
C SER A 289 -20.18 -16.93 27.61
N MET A 290 -21.33 -16.79 26.95
CA MET A 290 -22.52 -16.09 27.44
C MET A 290 -22.84 -16.49 28.87
#